data_AF-A0A926TGQ2-F1
#
_entry.id   AF-A0A926TGQ2-F1
#
_cell.length_a   1.000
_cell.length_b   1.000
_cell.length_c   1.000
_cell.angle_alpha   90.00
_cell.angle_beta   90.00
_cell.angle_gamma   90.00
#
_symmetry.space_group_name_H-M   'P 1'
#
loop_
_entity.id
_entity.type
_entity.pdbx_description
1 polymer ?
#
loop_
_entity_poly.entity_id
_entity_poly.type
_entity_poly.pdbx_seq_one_letter_code
_entity_poly.pdbx_strand_id
1 'polypeptide(L)'
;MIPQNISRGDVIKAIKRIQAEGIPNKRQSSKFDLLYQCFRFPPKLILSIANEYANGEPLDYDLFSSGDEANTYLSSLGFEIVLKEPEKVQLVDPEEEEFPEGKVLYRRHCTYEPDRRLVTKAKQRRKRETGSLDCEV
;
A
#
# COMPACT_ATOMS: atom_id res chain seq x y z
N MET A 1 -7.60 11.37 -18.59
CA MET A 1 -7.14 10.27 -19.46
C MET A 1 -5.65 10.39 -19.65
N ILE A 2 -4.96 9.26 -19.76
CA ILE A 2 -3.52 9.22 -20.06
C ILE A 2 -3.28 9.61 -21.53
N PRO A 3 -2.39 10.58 -21.82
CA PRO A 3 -2.09 10.95 -23.19
C PRO A 3 -1.26 9.86 -23.89
N GLN A 4 -1.62 9.53 -25.12
CA GLN A 4 -1.04 8.40 -25.86
C GLN A 4 0.35 8.69 -26.47
N ASN A 5 0.87 9.91 -26.33
CA ASN A 5 2.16 10.31 -26.88
C ASN A 5 3.35 9.94 -25.97
N ILE A 6 3.11 9.42 -24.76
CA ILE A 6 4.17 8.98 -23.86
C ILE A 6 4.83 7.73 -24.45
N SER A 7 6.13 7.82 -24.74
CA SER A 7 6.87 6.69 -25.29
C SER A 7 7.46 5.81 -24.20
N ARG A 8 7.85 4.58 -24.57
CA ARG A 8 8.65 3.70 -23.71
C ARG A 8 9.95 4.37 -23.23
N GLY A 9 10.55 5.23 -24.05
CA GLY A 9 11.75 5.97 -23.70
C GLY A 9 11.54 6.97 -22.56
N ASP A 10 10.37 7.64 -22.54
CA ASP A 10 10.02 8.61 -21.50
C ASP A 10 9.76 7.92 -20.16
N VAL A 11 9.14 6.73 -20.21
CA VAL A 11 8.98 5.87 -19.04
C VAL A 11 10.34 5.46 -18.46
N ILE A 12 11.30 5.08 -19.29
CA ILE A 12 12.66 4.73 -18.82
C ILE A 12 13.36 5.93 -18.19
N LYS A 13 13.23 7.14 -18.77
CA LYS A 13 13.77 8.37 -18.16
C LYS A 13 13.13 8.63 -16.79
N ALA A 14 11.81 8.47 -16.69
CA ALA A 14 11.09 8.59 -15.43
C ALA A 14 11.59 7.61 -14.36
N ILE A 15 11.80 6.34 -14.72
CA ILE A 15 12.36 5.33 -13.81
C ILE A 15 13.75 5.76 -13.30
N LYS A 16 14.63 6.20 -14.20
CA LYS A 16 15.98 6.67 -13.83
C LYS A 16 15.95 7.86 -12.88
N ARG A 17 15.03 8.81 -13.10
CA ARG A 17 14.82 9.96 -12.18
C ARG A 17 14.38 9.48 -10.80
N ILE A 18 13.40 8.59 -10.74
CA ILE A 18 12.90 8.00 -9.48
C ILE A 18 14.01 7.21 -8.76
N GLN A 19 14.89 6.52 -9.49
CA GLN A 19 16.05 5.84 -8.89
C GLN A 19 17.04 6.83 -8.24
N ALA A 20 17.23 8.01 -8.83
CA ALA A 20 18.14 9.03 -8.30
C ALA A 20 17.53 9.83 -7.15
N GLU A 21 16.26 10.22 -7.24
CA GLU A 21 15.58 11.08 -6.26
C GLU A 21 14.89 10.28 -5.13
N GLY A 22 14.63 9.00 -5.36
CA GLY A 22 13.83 8.15 -4.48
C GLY A 22 12.31 8.34 -4.67
N ILE A 23 11.54 7.43 -4.07
CA ILE A 23 10.07 7.46 -4.11
C ILE A 23 9.55 8.21 -2.87
N PRO A 24 8.82 9.34 -3.02
CA PRO A 24 8.23 10.02 -1.88
C PRO A 24 7.23 9.13 -1.14
N ASN A 25 7.24 9.12 0.20
CA ASN A 25 6.35 8.27 1.02
C ASN A 25 4.85 8.43 0.68
N LYS A 26 4.42 9.65 0.31
CA LYS A 26 3.02 9.92 -0.08
C LYS A 26 2.65 9.42 -1.48
N ARG A 27 3.63 9.00 -2.29
CA ARG A 27 3.46 8.58 -3.69
C ARG A 27 3.77 7.10 -3.90
N GLN A 28 3.75 6.31 -2.82
CA GLN A 28 3.89 4.86 -2.92
C GLN A 28 2.63 4.22 -3.53
N SER A 29 2.87 3.14 -4.28
CA SER A 29 1.86 2.26 -4.83
C SER A 29 1.17 1.45 -3.73
N SER A 30 -0.16 1.36 -3.84
CA SER A 30 -0.98 0.62 -2.88
C SER A 30 -1.15 -0.86 -3.25
N LYS A 31 -1.31 -1.17 -4.55
CA LYS A 31 -1.69 -2.52 -5.03
C LYS A 31 -0.81 -3.09 -6.12
N PHE A 32 -0.26 -2.24 -6.99
CA PHE A 32 0.51 -2.66 -8.15
C PHE A 32 1.84 -1.93 -8.20
N ASP A 33 2.88 -2.65 -8.57
CA ASP A 33 4.21 -2.14 -8.80
C ASP A 33 4.62 -2.43 -10.24
N LEU A 34 5.35 -1.49 -10.86
CA LEU A 34 6.10 -1.76 -12.09
C LEU A 34 7.45 -2.36 -11.72
N LEU A 35 7.76 -3.53 -12.26
CA LEU A 35 9.04 -4.19 -12.08
C LEU A 35 9.99 -3.81 -13.23
N TYR A 36 11.13 -3.23 -12.88
CA TYR A 36 12.18 -2.88 -13.84
C TYR A 36 13.55 -3.10 -13.22
N GLN A 37 14.38 -3.96 -13.86
CA GLN A 37 15.72 -4.29 -13.39
C GLN A 37 15.76 -4.72 -11.91
N CYS A 38 14.81 -5.56 -11.50
CA CYS A 38 14.63 -6.04 -10.11
C CYS A 38 14.20 -4.96 -9.10
N PHE A 39 13.97 -3.71 -9.53
CA PHE A 39 13.41 -2.66 -8.68
C PHE A 39 11.91 -2.50 -8.93
N ARG A 40 11.18 -2.14 -7.87
CA ARG A 40 9.74 -1.90 -7.90
C ARG A 40 9.44 -0.41 -7.82
N PHE A 41 8.55 0.05 -8.68
CA PHE A 41 8.20 1.46 -8.79
C PHE A 41 6.68 1.66 -8.85
N PRO A 42 6.15 2.76 -8.30
CA PRO A 42 4.72 3.05 -8.38
C PRO A 42 4.33 3.40 -9.83
N PRO A 43 3.40 2.64 -10.46
CA PRO A 43 2.98 2.87 -11.85
C PRO A 43 2.50 4.29 -12.12
N LYS A 44 1.72 4.85 -11.18
CA LYS A 44 1.16 6.20 -11.28
C LYS A 44 2.21 7.30 -11.25
N LEU A 45 3.24 7.12 -10.40
CA LEU A 45 4.34 8.08 -10.29
C LEU A 45 5.16 8.13 -11.56
N ILE A 46 5.45 6.96 -12.13
CA ILE A 46 6.15 6.83 -13.40
C ILE A 46 5.44 7.61 -14.50
N LEU A 47 4.12 7.42 -14.64
CA LEU A 47 3.35 8.09 -15.69
C LEU A 47 3.32 9.61 -15.55
N SER A 48 3.20 10.10 -14.32
CA SER A 48 3.23 11.54 -14.07
C SER A 48 4.54 12.17 -14.52
N ILE A 49 5.67 11.55 -14.18
CA ILE A 49 7.00 12.03 -14.58
C ILE A 49 7.26 11.78 -16.07
N ALA A 50 6.80 10.66 -16.63
CA ALA A 50 6.95 10.37 -18.05
C ALA A 50 6.20 11.40 -18.91
N ASN A 51 5.03 11.87 -18.45
CA ASN A 51 4.31 12.96 -19.10
C ASN A 51 5.08 14.28 -19.07
N GLU A 52 5.81 14.58 -17.99
CA GLU A 52 6.69 15.75 -17.92
C GLU A 52 7.77 15.70 -19.00
N TYR A 53 8.33 14.51 -19.27
CA TYR A 53 9.31 14.34 -20.34
C TYR A 53 8.70 14.43 -21.75
N ALA A 54 7.45 14.01 -21.94
CA ALA A 54 6.79 14.02 -23.24
C ALA A 54 6.14 15.38 -23.58
N ASN A 55 5.55 16.05 -22.59
CA ASN A 55 4.68 17.22 -22.74
C ASN A 55 5.18 18.46 -21.98
N GLY A 56 6.25 18.35 -21.18
CA GLY A 56 6.81 19.46 -20.41
C GLY A 56 6.16 19.70 -19.04
N GLU A 57 5.08 19.01 -18.73
CA GLU A 57 4.34 19.15 -17.47
C GLU A 57 4.00 17.78 -16.84
N PRO A 58 4.08 17.64 -15.51
CA PRO A 58 3.71 16.38 -14.86
C PRO A 58 2.22 16.10 -15.01
N LEU A 59 1.86 14.83 -15.26
CA LEU A 59 0.44 14.46 -15.35
C LEU A 59 -0.21 14.54 -13.97
N ASP A 60 -1.34 15.22 -13.88
CA ASP A 60 -2.12 15.31 -12.66
C ASP A 60 -2.71 13.93 -12.30
N TYR A 61 -2.59 13.58 -11.03
CA TYR A 61 -3.00 12.30 -10.47
C TYR A 61 -4.52 12.13 -10.49
N ASP A 62 -5.28 13.23 -10.51
CA ASP A 62 -6.74 13.19 -10.52
C ASP A 62 -7.30 12.95 -11.94
N LEU A 63 -6.46 13.07 -12.98
CA LEU A 63 -6.87 12.89 -14.36
C LEU A 63 -6.95 11.43 -14.81
N PHE A 64 -6.43 10.47 -14.04
CA PHE A 64 -6.39 9.07 -14.44
C PHE A 64 -6.43 8.09 -13.26
N SER A 65 -7.00 6.90 -13.51
CA SER A 65 -7.10 5.87 -12.48
C SER A 65 -5.74 5.22 -12.22
N SER A 66 -5.45 5.00 -10.94
CA SER A 66 -4.15 4.49 -10.46
C SER A 66 -3.98 2.98 -10.67
N GLY A 67 -5.08 2.28 -10.96
CA GLY A 67 -5.11 0.83 -11.17
C GLY A 67 -5.10 0.51 -12.66
N ASP A 68 -6.28 0.26 -13.22
CA ASP A 68 -6.40 -0.39 -14.52
C ASP A 68 -5.86 0.45 -15.68
N GLU A 69 -6.10 1.77 -15.68
CA GLU A 69 -5.69 2.65 -16.78
C GLU A 69 -4.16 2.76 -16.85
N ALA A 70 -3.51 3.05 -15.71
CA ALA A 70 -2.06 3.15 -15.60
C ALA A 70 -1.36 1.81 -15.92
N ASN A 71 -1.86 0.72 -15.37
CA ASN A 71 -1.28 -0.61 -15.56
C ASN A 71 -1.42 -1.06 -17.02
N THR A 72 -2.59 -0.89 -17.62
CA THR A 72 -2.83 -1.29 -19.02
C THR A 72 -1.93 -0.52 -19.97
N TYR A 73 -1.74 0.78 -19.72
CA TYR A 73 -0.87 1.61 -20.55
C TYR A 73 0.60 1.24 -20.44
N LEU A 74 1.10 0.99 -19.23
CA LEU A 74 2.51 0.57 -19.05
C LEU A 74 2.75 -0.84 -19.58
N SER A 75 1.78 -1.75 -19.41
CA SER A 75 1.84 -3.09 -20.00
C SER A 75 1.83 -3.05 -21.53
N SER A 76 1.06 -2.15 -22.16
CA SER A 76 1.07 -2.00 -23.63
C SER A 76 2.40 -1.47 -24.17
N LEU A 77 3.16 -0.72 -23.35
CA LEU A 77 4.53 -0.30 -23.64
C LEU A 77 5.59 -1.39 -23.35
N GLY A 78 5.16 -2.58 -22.91
CA GLY A 78 6.02 -3.74 -22.65
C GLY A 78 6.71 -3.73 -21.29
N PHE A 79 6.14 -3.05 -20.29
CA PHE A 79 6.60 -3.14 -18.91
C PHE A 79 5.85 -4.22 -18.12
N GLU A 80 6.55 -4.82 -17.17
CA GLU A 80 5.98 -5.84 -16.30
C GLU A 80 5.32 -5.16 -15.09
N ILE A 81 4.01 -5.39 -14.93
CA ILE A 81 3.25 -4.94 -13.76
C ILE A 81 3.00 -6.14 -12.86
N VAL A 82 3.45 -6.04 -11.62
CA VAL A 82 3.28 -7.06 -10.59
C VAL A 82 2.33 -6.58 -9.52
N LEU A 83 1.54 -7.50 -8.97
CA LEU A 83 0.78 -7.24 -7.76
C LEU A 83 1.76 -7.09 -6.61
N LYS A 84 1.59 -6.01 -5.84
CA LYS A 84 2.19 -5.92 -4.52
C LYS A 84 1.45 -6.95 -3.69
N GLU A 85 2.12 -8.06 -3.38
CA GLU A 85 1.60 -8.95 -2.34
C GLU A 85 1.28 -8.04 -1.15
N PRO A 86 0.07 -8.13 -0.57
CA PRO A 86 -0.16 -7.43 0.67
C PRO A 86 0.99 -7.87 1.55
N GLU A 87 1.79 -6.90 2.04
CA GLU A 87 2.58 -7.20 3.21
C GLU A 87 1.56 -7.82 4.15
N LYS A 88 1.70 -9.14 4.39
CA LYS A 88 1.12 -9.72 5.57
C LYS A 88 1.83 -8.91 6.63
N VAL A 89 1.22 -7.80 7.03
CA VAL A 89 1.38 -7.28 8.37
C VAL A 89 1.02 -8.52 9.15
N GLN A 90 2.05 -9.26 9.55
CA GLN A 90 1.94 -10.14 10.67
C GLN A 90 1.57 -9.14 11.75
N LEU A 91 0.26 -8.98 11.96
CA LEU A 91 -0.23 -8.71 13.28
C LEU A 91 0.38 -9.87 14.05
N VAL A 92 1.55 -9.63 14.63
CA VAL A 92 2.10 -10.51 15.63
C VAL A 92 1.03 -10.39 16.71
N ASP A 93 0.08 -11.32 16.67
CA ASP A 93 -0.80 -11.53 17.80
C ASP A 93 0.19 -11.79 18.93
N PRO A 94 0.21 -10.95 20.00
CA PRO A 94 1.05 -11.21 21.16
C PRO A 94 0.90 -12.68 21.51
N GLU A 95 2.00 -13.36 21.83
CA GLU A 95 1.92 -14.74 22.29
C GLU A 95 0.85 -14.80 23.39
N GLU A 96 -0.03 -15.81 23.40
CA GLU A 96 -1.20 -15.87 24.31
C GLU A 96 -0.81 -15.69 25.80
N GLU A 97 0.48 -15.84 26.12
CA GLU A 97 1.15 -15.64 27.41
C GLU A 97 1.40 -14.17 27.78
N GLU A 98 1.50 -13.26 26.83
CA GLU A 98 1.85 -11.85 27.02
C GLU A 98 0.63 -10.97 27.36
N PHE A 99 -0.59 -11.48 27.20
CA PHE A 99 -1.79 -10.74 27.56
C PHE A 99 -1.91 -10.61 29.09
N PRO A 100 -2.24 -9.41 29.63
CA PRO A 100 -2.48 -9.22 31.07
C PRO A 100 -3.53 -10.18 31.65
N GLU A 101 -4.46 -10.62 30.80
CA GLU A 101 -5.57 -11.52 31.13
C GLU A 101 -5.16 -13.03 31.10
N GLY A 102 -4.02 -13.37 30.49
CA GLY A 102 -3.55 -14.74 30.30
C GLY A 102 -4.34 -15.59 29.29
N LYS A 103 -3.84 -16.81 29.00
CA LYS A 103 -4.35 -17.69 27.92
C LYS A 103 -5.83 -18.03 27.99
N VAL A 104 -6.34 -18.29 29.21
CA VAL A 104 -7.71 -18.81 29.40
C VAL A 104 -8.75 -17.74 29.05
N LEU A 105 -8.53 -16.50 29.50
CA LEU A 105 -9.40 -15.37 29.19
C LEU A 105 -9.29 -14.96 27.72
N TYR A 106 -8.07 -14.96 27.16
CA TYR A 106 -7.86 -14.69 25.74
C TYR A 106 -8.68 -15.63 24.85
N ARG A 107 -8.66 -16.95 25.13
CA ARG A 107 -9.45 -17.94 24.38
C ARG A 107 -10.95 -17.72 24.53
N ARG A 108 -11.44 -17.36 25.72
CA ARG A 108 -12.85 -16.99 25.93
C ARG A 108 -13.23 -15.78 25.09
N HIS A 109 -12.42 -14.72 25.07
CA HIS A 109 -12.67 -13.54 24.22
C HIS A 109 -12.80 -13.90 22.73
N CYS A 110 -11.93 -14.76 22.22
CA CYS A 110 -11.98 -15.22 20.83
C CYS A 110 -13.27 -15.99 20.48
N THR A 111 -13.93 -16.61 21.46
CA THR A 111 -15.21 -17.31 21.23
C THR A 111 -16.42 -16.37 21.15
N TYR A 112 -16.36 -15.19 21.78
CA TYR A 112 -17.49 -14.26 21.82
C TYR A 112 -17.56 -13.34 20.61
N GLU A 113 -16.42 -12.85 20.10
CA GLU A 113 -16.39 -11.95 18.94
C GLU A 113 -15.20 -12.25 18.02
N PRO A 114 -15.42 -12.96 16.90
CA PRO A 114 -14.37 -13.24 15.94
C PRO A 114 -13.99 -12.02 15.09
N ASP A 115 -14.83 -10.97 15.00
CA ASP A 115 -14.49 -9.76 14.25
C ASP A 115 -13.43 -8.91 15.00
N ARG A 116 -12.19 -8.99 14.50
CA ARG A 116 -11.03 -8.25 15.02
C ARG A 116 -11.23 -6.74 15.05
N ARG A 117 -12.06 -6.16 14.18
CA ARG A 117 -12.33 -4.71 14.17
C ARG A 117 -13.11 -4.29 15.40
N LEU A 118 -14.12 -5.08 15.77
CA LEU A 118 -14.94 -4.85 16.95
C LEU A 118 -14.12 -5.06 18.24
N VAL A 119 -13.29 -6.12 18.28
CA VAL A 119 -12.36 -6.37 19.40
C VAL A 119 -11.39 -5.21 19.59
N THR A 120 -10.79 -4.72 18.51
CA THR A 120 -9.85 -3.58 18.58
C THR A 120 -10.53 -2.32 19.09
N LYS A 121 -11.74 -2.03 18.59
CA LYS A 121 -12.55 -0.88 19.03
C LYS A 121 -12.93 -0.98 20.51
N ALA A 122 -13.30 -2.17 20.98
CA ALA A 122 -13.63 -2.44 22.39
C ALA A 122 -12.42 -2.25 23.31
N LYS A 123 -11.25 -2.79 22.94
CA LYS A 123 -9.99 -2.61 23.67
C LYS A 123 -9.57 -1.14 23.76
N GLN A 124 -9.68 -0.40 22.66
CA GLN A 124 -9.41 1.05 22.66
C GLN A 124 -10.38 1.81 23.56
N ARG A 125 -11.66 1.44 23.56
CA ARG A 125 -12.66 2.05 24.44
C ARG A 125 -12.32 1.79 25.91
N ARG A 126 -12.04 0.53 26.29
CA ARG A 126 -11.65 0.16 27.66
C ARG A 126 -10.39 0.90 28.10
N LYS A 127 -9.34 0.91 27.27
CA LYS A 127 -8.11 1.64 27.57
C LYS A 127 -8.33 3.13 27.79
N ARG A 128 -9.29 3.76 27.10
CA ARG A 128 -9.67 5.16 27.33
C ARG A 128 -10.43 5.36 28.63
N GLU A 129 -11.28 4.41 29.02
CA GLU A 129 -12.14 4.50 30.20
C GLU A 129 -11.38 4.16 31.49
N THR A 130 -10.56 3.11 31.49
CA THR A 130 -9.92 2.55 32.68
C THR A 130 -8.41 2.72 32.70
N GLY A 131 -7.80 3.15 31.59
CA GLY A 131 -6.34 3.23 31.44
C GLY A 131 -5.64 1.89 31.28
N SER A 132 -6.38 0.77 31.40
CA SER A 132 -5.85 -0.58 31.38
C SER A 132 -6.68 -1.50 30.48
N LEU A 133 -6.07 -2.63 30.10
CA LEU A 133 -6.67 -3.65 29.23
C LEU A 133 -7.04 -4.92 29.98
N ASP A 134 -7.01 -4.93 31.31
CA ASP A 134 -7.56 -6.01 32.10
C ASP A 134 -9.08 -6.06 31.94
N CYS A 135 -9.60 -7.27 31.75
CA CYS A 135 -11.02 -7.55 31.71
C CYS A 135 -11.31 -8.73 32.65
N GLU A 136 -12.34 -8.58 33.49
CA GLU A 136 -12.74 -9.60 34.47
C GLU A 136 -13.63 -10.71 33.88
N VAL A 137 -13.63 -10.90 32.55
CA VAL A 137 -14.60 -11.77 31.84
C VAL A 137 -14.75 -13.18 32.44
#